data_AF-A0A1C3EF86-F1
#
_entry.id   AF-A0A1C3EF86-F1
#
_cell.length_a   1.000
_cell.length_b   1.000
_cell.length_c   1.000
_cell.angle_alpha   90.00
_cell.angle_beta   90.00
_cell.angle_gamma   90.00
#
_symmetry.space_group_name_H-M   'P 1'
#
loop_
_entity.id
_entity.type
_entity.pdbx_description
1 polymer ?
#
loop_
_entity_poly.entity_id
_entity_poly.type
_entity_poly.pdbx_seq_one_letter_code
_entity_poly.pdbx_strand_id
1 'polypeptide(L)'
;MFKILFYQEALRNTLWIGPVVGTIHLLPSSGFLLFTAWQVKDMGASQFLTFLRTSPSFGLTLGYMSLVFACAAALVICRFCFKNHPWSSLLVTYWSMAILMVLMIQAPCCIIFPLDVFLFLRVRECYLAARELIDLGFDLRNLPDY
;
A
#
# COMPACT_ATOMS: atom_id res chain seq x y z
N MET A 1 -2.84 -17.76 24.01
CA MET A 1 -4.04 -17.76 23.14
C MET A 1 -4.84 -16.45 23.21
N PHE A 2 -5.18 -15.91 24.39
CA PHE A 2 -5.90 -14.62 24.57
C PHE A 2 -5.23 -13.39 23.92
N LYS A 3 -3.89 -13.38 23.90
CA LYS A 3 -3.03 -12.32 23.36
C LYS A 3 -3.12 -12.12 21.83
N ILE A 4 -3.56 -13.13 21.08
CA ILE A 4 -3.76 -13.08 19.61
C ILE A 4 -5.10 -12.42 19.26
N LEU A 5 -6.14 -12.67 20.06
CA LEU A 5 -7.49 -12.13 19.84
C LEU A 5 -7.55 -10.61 20.02
N PHE A 6 -6.97 -10.07 21.09
CA PHE A 6 -6.83 -8.61 21.31
C PHE A 6 -6.08 -7.92 20.16
N TYR A 7 -5.08 -8.61 19.60
CA TYR A 7 -4.25 -8.13 18.51
C TYR A 7 -5.02 -8.09 17.19
N GLN A 8 -5.79 -9.14 16.91
CA GLN A 8 -6.71 -9.17 15.78
C GLN A 8 -7.78 -8.10 15.87
N GLU A 9 -8.27 -7.79 17.06
CA GLU A 9 -9.33 -6.80 17.29
C GLU A 9 -8.83 -5.36 17.12
N ALA A 10 -7.66 -5.02 17.69
CA ALA A 10 -7.01 -3.72 17.47
C ALA A 10 -6.57 -3.52 16.01
N LEU A 11 -6.04 -4.57 15.36
CA LEU A 11 -5.74 -4.56 13.93
C LEU A 11 -7.02 -4.41 13.11
N ARG A 12 -8.10 -5.10 13.44
CA ARG A 12 -9.38 -5.02 12.70
C ARG A 12 -9.94 -3.61 12.69
N ASN A 13 -9.74 -2.86 13.79
CA ASN A 13 -10.16 -1.48 13.97
C ASN A 13 -9.28 -0.45 13.27
N THR A 14 -8.16 -0.84 12.66
CA THR A 14 -7.28 0.07 11.89
C THR A 14 -7.03 -0.42 10.46
N LEU A 15 -7.34 -1.68 10.16
CA LEU A 15 -7.26 -2.30 8.84
C LEU A 15 -8.20 -1.71 7.80
N TRP A 16 -9.12 -0.80 8.16
CA TRP A 16 -9.96 -0.08 7.21
C TRP A 16 -9.22 1.07 6.52
N ILE A 17 -8.09 1.55 7.08
CA ILE A 17 -7.27 2.61 6.48
C ILE A 17 -6.70 2.15 5.13
N GLY A 18 -6.18 0.92 5.05
CA GLY A 18 -5.66 0.34 3.80
C GLY A 18 -6.69 0.37 2.66
N PRO A 19 -7.89 -0.20 2.84
CA PRO A 19 -8.98 -0.09 1.88
C PRO A 19 -9.39 1.33 1.54
N VAL A 20 -9.51 2.24 2.52
CA VAL A 20 -9.90 3.63 2.24
C VAL A 20 -8.88 4.31 1.33
N VAL A 21 -7.59 4.21 1.67
CA VAL A 21 -6.50 4.73 0.83
C VAL A 21 -6.50 4.06 -0.53
N GLY A 22 -6.64 2.73 -0.57
CA GLY A 22 -6.74 1.96 -1.80
C GLY A 22 -7.88 2.45 -2.69
N THR A 23 -9.10 2.63 -2.15
CA THR A 23 -10.25 3.12 -2.91
C THR A 23 -10.03 4.53 -3.45
N ILE A 24 -9.46 5.45 -2.66
CA ILE A 24 -9.17 6.82 -3.08
C ILE A 24 -8.21 6.84 -4.29
N HIS A 25 -7.23 5.94 -4.33
CA HIS A 25 -6.25 5.87 -5.41
C HIS A 25 -6.70 4.99 -6.59
N LEU A 26 -7.58 4.01 -6.35
CA LEU A 26 -8.19 3.16 -7.38
C LEU A 26 -9.07 3.95 -8.35
N LEU A 27 -9.88 4.87 -7.83
CA LEU A 27 -10.83 5.64 -8.63
C LEU A 27 -10.17 6.44 -9.77
N PRO A 28 -9.20 7.33 -9.51
CA PRO A 28 -8.55 8.10 -10.57
C PRO A 28 -7.70 7.21 -11.48
N SER A 29 -6.99 6.22 -10.93
CA SER A 29 -6.12 5.34 -11.72
C SER A 29 -6.92 4.42 -12.65
N SER A 30 -8.05 3.87 -12.20
CA SER A 30 -8.94 3.05 -13.04
C SER A 30 -9.56 3.83 -14.18
N GLY A 31 -9.98 5.09 -13.95
CA GLY A 31 -10.47 5.97 -15.02
C GLY A 31 -9.42 6.21 -16.10
N PHE A 32 -8.19 6.51 -15.70
CA PHE A 32 -7.07 6.71 -16.63
C PHE A 32 -6.73 5.43 -17.42
N LEU A 33 -6.70 4.27 -16.75
CA LEU A 33 -6.41 2.98 -17.39
C LEU A 33 -7.52 2.57 -18.35
N LEU A 34 -8.80 2.78 -18.01
CA LEU A 34 -9.93 2.52 -18.91
C LEU A 34 -9.88 3.41 -20.14
N PHE A 35 -9.58 4.70 -19.97
CA PHE A 35 -9.35 5.60 -21.10
C PHE A 35 -8.23 5.10 -22.00
N THR A 36 -7.10 4.67 -21.41
CA THR A 36 -5.97 4.13 -22.18
C THR A 36 -6.34 2.83 -22.91
N ALA A 37 -7.08 1.94 -22.26
CA ALA A 37 -7.59 0.71 -22.88
C ALA A 37 -8.52 1.03 -24.06
N TRP A 38 -9.33 2.07 -23.95
CA TRP A 38 -10.17 2.54 -25.05
C TRP A 38 -9.33 3.10 -26.21
N GLN A 39 -8.29 3.91 -25.93
CA GLN A 39 -7.37 4.39 -26.96
C GLN A 39 -6.68 3.23 -27.71
N VAL A 40 -6.26 2.18 -27.00
CA VAL A 40 -5.69 0.97 -27.61
C VAL A 40 -6.71 0.25 -28.50
N LYS A 41 -7.97 0.20 -28.09
CA LYS A 41 -9.05 -0.39 -28.90
C LYS A 41 -9.29 0.39 -30.19
N ASP A 42 -9.29 1.73 -30.13
CA ASP A 42 -9.64 2.58 -31.26
C ASP A 42 -8.48 2.75 -32.26
N MET A 43 -7.24 2.90 -31.76
CA MET A 43 -6.05 3.11 -32.60
C MET A 43 -5.32 1.81 -32.97
N GLY A 44 -5.54 0.74 -32.21
CA GLY A 44 -4.78 -0.50 -32.29
C GLY A 44 -3.44 -0.44 -31.53
N ALA A 45 -3.00 -1.60 -31.05
CA ALA A 45 -1.83 -1.71 -30.17
C ALA A 45 -0.52 -1.21 -30.82
N SER A 46 -0.31 -1.45 -32.12
CA SER A 46 0.91 -1.04 -32.81
C SER A 46 1.05 0.49 -32.89
N GLN A 47 -0.03 1.18 -33.27
CA GLN A 47 -0.05 2.64 -33.36
C GLN A 47 0.07 3.28 -31.99
N PHE A 48 -0.57 2.70 -30.97
CA PHE A 48 -0.44 3.16 -29.59
C PHE A 48 1.00 3.03 -29.08
N LEU A 49 1.69 1.92 -29.38
CA LEU A 49 3.11 1.76 -29.03
C LEU A 49 3.99 2.79 -29.75
N THR A 50 3.72 3.09 -31.02
CA THR A 50 4.41 4.17 -31.74
C THR A 50 4.15 5.53 -31.08
N PHE A 51 2.90 5.82 -30.70
CA PHE A 51 2.53 7.03 -29.97
C PHE A 51 3.29 7.15 -28.64
N LEU A 52 3.31 6.08 -27.82
CA LEU A 52 4.07 6.04 -26.57
C LEU A 52 5.57 6.29 -26.80
N ARG A 53 6.14 5.74 -27.87
CA ARG A 53 7.55 5.95 -28.23
C ARG A 53 7.83 7.40 -28.60
N THR A 54 6.89 8.07 -29.29
CA THR A 54 7.01 9.49 -29.66
C THR A 54 6.65 10.45 -28.51
N SER A 55 5.93 9.98 -27.50
CA SER A 55 5.48 10.77 -26.35
C SER A 55 5.81 10.05 -25.03
N PRO A 56 7.10 10.04 -24.63
CA PRO A 56 7.56 9.29 -23.46
C PRO A 56 6.94 9.77 -22.14
N SER A 57 6.54 11.04 -22.05
CA SER A 57 5.84 11.59 -20.89
C SER A 57 4.53 10.85 -20.61
N PHE A 58 3.73 10.59 -21.66
CA PHE A 58 2.48 9.84 -21.53
C PHE A 58 2.73 8.38 -21.11
N GLY A 59 3.79 7.75 -21.66
CA GLY A 59 4.22 6.41 -21.24
C GLY A 59 4.62 6.34 -19.77
N LEU A 60 5.35 7.34 -19.28
CA LEU A 60 5.71 7.46 -17.86
C LEU A 60 4.46 7.64 -16.98
N THR A 61 3.53 8.51 -17.38
CA THR A 61 2.26 8.69 -16.65
C THR A 61 1.43 7.41 -16.63
N LEU A 62 1.36 6.67 -17.74
CA LEU A 62 0.68 5.38 -17.81
C LEU A 62 1.32 4.35 -16.88
N GLY A 63 2.65 4.25 -16.86
CA GLY A 63 3.38 3.39 -15.94
C GLY A 63 3.11 3.76 -14.47
N TYR A 64 3.15 5.05 -14.15
CA TYR A 64 2.83 5.57 -12.82
C TYR A 64 1.42 5.19 -12.39
N MET A 65 0.41 5.47 -13.22
CA MET A 65 -0.99 5.17 -12.92
C MET A 65 -1.26 3.66 -12.80
N SER A 66 -0.53 2.84 -13.57
CA SER A 66 -0.59 1.38 -13.48
C SER A 66 -0.07 0.87 -12.13
N LEU A 67 1.05 1.41 -11.65
CA LEU A 67 1.62 1.05 -10.34
C LEU A 67 0.72 1.52 -9.18
N VAL A 68 0.19 2.74 -9.28
CA VAL A 68 -0.79 3.27 -8.30
C VAL A 68 -2.01 2.36 -8.23
N PHE A 69 -2.58 1.97 -9.38
CA PHE A 69 -3.71 1.05 -9.46
C PHE A 69 -3.39 -0.30 -8.80
N ALA A 70 -2.24 -0.90 -9.14
CA ALA A 70 -1.85 -2.21 -8.61
C ALA A 70 -1.67 -2.19 -7.09
N CYS A 71 -0.99 -1.17 -6.55
CA CYS A 71 -0.80 -1.03 -5.11
C CYS A 71 -2.13 -0.74 -4.41
N ALA A 72 -2.97 0.12 -4.98
CA ALA A 72 -4.27 0.46 -4.44
C ALA A 72 -5.24 -0.74 -4.42
N ALA A 73 -5.24 -1.56 -5.48
CA ALA A 73 -5.97 -2.82 -5.54
C ALA A 73 -5.47 -3.82 -4.48
N ALA A 74 -4.15 -3.96 -4.33
CA ALA A 74 -3.55 -4.84 -3.35
C ALA A 74 -3.97 -4.47 -1.91
N LEU A 75 -4.02 -3.18 -1.57
CA LEU A 75 -4.49 -2.70 -0.26
C LEU A 75 -5.94 -3.10 0.05
N VAL A 76 -6.82 -3.01 -0.95
CA VAL A 76 -8.22 -3.41 -0.82
C VAL A 76 -8.33 -4.93 -0.67
N ILE A 77 -7.62 -5.70 -1.51
CA ILE A 77 -7.64 -7.17 -1.50
C ILE A 77 -7.07 -7.72 -0.18
N CYS A 78 -5.99 -7.14 0.34
CA CYS A 78 -5.38 -7.57 1.60
C CYS A 78 -6.35 -7.51 2.78
N ARG A 79 -7.31 -6.57 2.79
CA ARG A 79 -8.35 -6.54 3.81
C ARG A 79 -9.28 -7.75 3.72
N PHE A 80 -9.71 -8.12 2.51
CA PHE A 80 -10.57 -9.28 2.30
C PHE A 80 -9.85 -10.58 2.67
N CYS A 81 -8.56 -10.69 2.35
CA CYS A 81 -7.75 -11.87 2.65
C CYS A 81 -7.26 -11.95 4.10
N PHE A 82 -7.35 -10.87 4.89
CA PHE A 82 -6.80 -10.79 6.25
C PHE A 82 -7.29 -11.91 7.18
N LYS A 83 -8.56 -12.31 7.07
CA LYS A 83 -9.15 -13.36 7.92
C LYS A 83 -8.48 -14.72 7.70
N ASN A 84 -8.06 -15.00 6.46
CA ASN A 84 -7.50 -16.29 6.07
C ASN A 84 -5.96 -16.28 6.11
N HIS A 85 -5.34 -15.15 5.78
CA HIS A 85 -3.87 -15.00 5.65
C HIS A 85 -3.37 -13.68 6.25
N PRO A 86 -3.40 -13.51 7.59
CA PRO A 86 -3.13 -12.23 8.24
C PRO A 86 -1.69 -11.74 8.02
N TRP A 87 -0.68 -12.61 8.14
CA TRP A 87 0.73 -12.22 7.99
C TRP A 87 1.08 -11.79 6.57
N SER A 88 0.65 -12.57 5.56
CA SER A 88 0.84 -12.21 4.15
C SER A 88 0.11 -10.91 3.81
N SER A 89 -1.14 -10.77 4.26
CA SER A 89 -1.93 -9.54 4.04
C SER A 89 -1.24 -8.31 4.64
N LEU A 90 -0.62 -8.44 5.81
CA LEU A 90 0.11 -7.33 6.46
C LEU A 90 1.40 -6.98 5.72
N LEU A 91 2.16 -7.98 5.25
CA LEU A 91 3.39 -7.78 4.48
C LEU A 91 3.08 -7.08 3.15
N VAL A 92 2.07 -7.55 2.42
CA VAL A 92 1.66 -6.92 1.15
C VAL A 92 1.13 -5.50 1.39
N THR A 93 0.32 -5.30 2.43
CA THR A 93 -0.17 -3.95 2.80
C THR A 93 0.99 -2.98 3.08
N TYR A 94 2.03 -3.44 3.77
CA TYR A 94 3.24 -2.65 4.04
C TYR A 94 3.93 -2.23 2.74
N TRP A 95 4.26 -3.18 1.86
CA TRP A 95 4.99 -2.89 0.63
C TRP A 95 4.18 -2.05 -0.35
N SER A 96 2.88 -2.31 -0.47
CA SER A 96 2.00 -1.48 -1.30
C SER A 96 1.91 -0.05 -0.80
N MET A 97 1.89 0.18 0.52
CA MET A 97 1.95 1.53 1.08
C MET A 97 3.31 2.19 0.85
N ALA A 98 4.42 1.48 1.08
CA ALA A 98 5.75 2.02 0.85
C ALA A 98 5.94 2.48 -0.60
N ILE A 99 5.50 1.67 -1.57
CA ILE A 99 5.55 2.02 -3.00
C ILE A 99 4.67 3.25 -3.28
N LEU A 100 3.43 3.29 -2.78
CA LEU A 100 2.56 4.45 -2.93
C LEU A 100 3.20 5.72 -2.36
N MET A 101 3.83 5.64 -1.19
CA MET A 101 4.53 6.77 -0.60
C MET A 101 5.70 7.25 -1.45
N VAL A 102 6.52 6.34 -1.98
CA VAL A 102 7.63 6.70 -2.89
C VAL A 102 7.09 7.39 -4.14
N LEU A 103 6.01 6.86 -4.72
CA LEU A 103 5.33 7.45 -5.87
C LEU A 103 4.72 8.82 -5.55
N MET A 104 4.21 9.02 -4.33
CA MET A 104 3.64 10.29 -3.89
C MET A 104 4.70 11.33 -3.49
N ILE A 105 5.86 10.94 -2.97
CA ILE A 105 6.95 11.89 -2.69
C ILE A 105 7.47 12.53 -3.98
N GLN A 106 7.39 11.81 -5.09
CA GLN A 106 7.68 12.34 -6.42
C GLN A 106 6.58 13.29 -6.95
N ALA A 107 5.42 13.38 -6.29
CA ALA A 107 4.30 14.25 -6.62
C ALA A 107 3.98 15.19 -5.42
N PRO A 108 4.42 16.46 -5.42
CA PRO A 108 4.50 17.31 -4.21
C PRO A 108 3.17 17.69 -3.53
N CYS A 109 2.02 17.12 -3.90
CA CYS A 109 0.69 17.53 -3.46
C CYS A 109 0.05 16.70 -2.32
N CYS A 110 0.67 15.63 -1.80
CA CYS A 110 -0.05 14.69 -0.92
C CYS A 110 0.74 14.19 0.33
N ILE A 111 1.55 15.03 0.97
CA ILE A 111 2.53 14.60 1.99
C ILE A 111 1.91 14.19 3.35
N ILE A 112 0.69 14.62 3.68
CA ILE A 112 0.15 14.48 5.05
C ILE A 112 -0.30 13.04 5.38
N PHE A 113 -0.99 12.36 4.47
CA PHE A 113 -1.52 11.00 4.71
C PHE A 113 -0.46 9.87 4.73
N PRO A 114 0.59 9.90 3.87
CA PRO A 114 1.75 9.00 3.94
C PRO A 114 2.42 8.93 5.31
N LEU A 115 2.51 10.07 6.00
CA LEU A 115 3.20 10.20 7.27
C LEU A 115 2.52 9.37 8.37
N ASP A 116 1.19 9.42 8.44
CA ASP A 116 0.40 8.68 9.43
C ASP A 116 0.49 7.17 9.24
N VAL A 117 0.56 6.71 7.98
CA VAL A 117 0.73 5.30 7.63
C VAL A 117 2.12 4.78 7.98
N PHE A 118 3.16 5.60 7.77
CA PHE A 118 4.53 5.25 8.15
C PHE A 118 4.70 5.20 9.67
N LEU A 119 4.11 6.15 10.40
CA LEU A 119 4.02 6.14 11.86
C LEU A 119 3.30 4.89 12.37
N PHE A 120 2.20 4.49 11.73
CA PHE A 120 1.46 3.27 12.07
C PHE A 120 2.29 1.99 11.88
N LEU A 121 3.01 1.87 10.76
CA LEU A 121 3.87 0.72 10.50
C LEU A 121 5.04 0.63 11.49
N ARG A 122 5.65 1.77 11.83
CA ARG A 122 6.77 1.86 12.78
C ARG A 122 6.35 1.50 14.21
N VAL A 123 5.23 2.02 14.68
CA VAL A 123 4.67 1.68 16.00
C VAL A 123 4.34 0.19 16.08
N ARG A 124 3.83 -0.39 14.99
CA ARG A 124 3.48 -1.81 14.91
C ARG A 124 4.71 -2.74 14.90
N GLU A 125 5.76 -2.39 14.17
CA GLU A 125 7.04 -3.14 14.18
C GLU A 125 7.72 -3.08 15.54
N CYS A 126 7.75 -1.90 16.18
CA CYS A 126 8.23 -1.76 17.55
C CYS A 126 7.43 -2.63 18.53
N TYR A 127 6.11 -2.73 18.36
CA TYR A 127 5.27 -3.57 19.22
C TYR A 127 5.49 -5.07 19.00
N LEU A 128 5.79 -5.51 17.78
CA LEU A 128 6.10 -6.91 17.46
C LEU A 128 7.47 -7.30 18.02
N ALA A 129 8.49 -6.48 17.77
CA ALA A 129 9.83 -6.70 18.31
C ALA A 129 9.82 -6.69 19.85
N ALA A 130 9.11 -5.75 20.48
CA ALA A 130 8.95 -5.69 21.92
C ALA A 130 8.28 -6.96 22.48
N ARG A 131 7.28 -7.50 21.79
CA ARG A 131 6.54 -8.67 22.26
C ARG A 131 7.33 -9.97 22.09
N GLU A 132 8.07 -10.11 21.00
CA GLU A 132 8.98 -11.22 20.78
C GLU A 132 10.10 -11.26 21.84
N LEU A 133 10.65 -10.08 22.19
CA LEU A 133 11.60 -9.94 23.29
C LEU A 133 10.99 -10.36 24.64
N ILE A 134 9.77 -9.93 24.97
CA ILE A 134 9.08 -10.37 26.20
C ILE A 134 8.85 -11.88 26.22
N ASP A 135 8.40 -12.46 25.10
CA ASP A 135 8.11 -13.90 25.02
C ASP A 135 9.41 -14.73 25.08
N LEU A 136 10.56 -14.15 24.71
CA LEU A 136 11.91 -14.69 24.95
C LEU A 136 12.42 -14.46 26.39
N GLY A 137 11.63 -13.84 27.27
CA GLY A 137 11.94 -13.62 28.67
C GLY A 137 12.72 -12.33 28.96
N PHE A 138 12.89 -11.43 27.98
CA PHE A 138 13.53 -10.13 28.21
C PHE A 138 12.58 -9.17 28.94
N ASP A 139 13.07 -8.55 30.01
CA ASP A 139 12.39 -7.42 30.65
C ASP A 139 12.70 -6.14 29.87
N LEU A 140 11.70 -5.66 29.11
CA LEU A 140 11.83 -4.44 28.31
C LEU A 140 12.13 -3.18 29.14
N ARG A 141 11.94 -3.23 30.47
CA ARG A 141 12.27 -2.13 31.39
C ARG A 141 13.78 -1.91 31.56
N ASN A 142 14.61 -2.88 31.16
CA ASN A 142 16.07 -2.81 31.22
C ASN A 142 16.72 -2.63 29.84
N LEU A 143 15.95 -2.27 28.81
CA LEU A 143 16.54 -1.91 27.53
C LEU A 143 17.37 -0.63 27.72
N PRO A 144 18.64 -0.61 27.26
CA PRO A 144 19.47 0.57 27.43
C PRO A 144 18.94 1.73 26.59
N ASP A 145 18.78 2.89 27.23
CA ASP A 145 18.51 4.18 26.58
C ASP A 145 19.78 4.60 25.80
N TYR A 146 19.96 4.09 24.59
CA TYR A 146 20.96 4.60 23.65
C TYR A 146 20.28 5.51 22.61
#